data_AF-A0A7K6EC23-F1
#
_entry.id   AF-A0A7K6EC23-F1
#
_cell.length_a   1.000
_cell.length_b   1.000
_cell.length_c   1.000
_cell.angle_alpha   90.00
_cell.angle_beta   90.00
_cell.angle_gamma   90.00
#
_symmetry.space_group_name_H-M   'P 1'
#
loop_
_entity.id
_entity.type
_entity.pdbx_description
1 polymer ?
#
loop_
_entity_poly.entity_id
_entity_poly.type
_entity_poly.pdbx_seq_one_letter_code
_entity_poly.pdbx_strand_id
1 'polypeptide(L)'
;MPEIHFTRVVSVSSADPRFPAENLLKPNDGGRWRGAAAGEKQLSVVLEVKRKFKIFFGVLLPTSALMSPAESRAGLETRRVRIFGPKNLVRNSSQGSWDRLRVVLSQPYCQSRPFGLSFIRVFSAPEEEKVTPEAPV
;
A
#
# COMPACT_ATOMS: atom_id res chain seq x y z
N MET A 1 14.13 -2.01 10.96
CA MET A 1 12.66 -1.98 10.80
C MET A 1 12.24 -3.25 10.10
N PRO A 2 11.51 -4.16 10.76
CA PRO A 2 11.03 -5.40 10.13
C PRO A 2 10.04 -5.13 8.99
N GLU A 3 10.14 -5.88 7.89
CA GLU A 3 9.15 -5.84 6.81
C GLU A 3 7.92 -6.69 7.18
N ILE A 4 6.74 -6.08 7.06
CA ILE A 4 5.46 -6.73 7.26
C ILE A 4 5.04 -7.39 5.95
N HIS A 5 4.86 -8.70 6.00
CA HIS A 5 4.43 -9.50 4.86
C HIS A 5 2.90 -9.63 4.82
N PHE A 6 2.34 -9.62 3.61
CA PHE A 6 0.91 -9.86 3.39
C PHE A 6 0.66 -11.34 3.14
N THR A 7 -0.40 -11.87 3.74
CA THR A 7 -0.76 -13.29 3.63
C THR A 7 -1.70 -13.55 2.46
N ARG A 8 -2.63 -12.62 2.17
CA ARG A 8 -3.71 -12.85 1.20
C ARG A 8 -4.31 -11.55 0.68
N VAL A 9 -4.83 -11.57 -0.55
CA VAL A 9 -5.79 -10.57 -1.04
C VAL A 9 -7.19 -10.93 -0.55
N VAL A 10 -7.79 -10.06 0.27
CA VAL A 10 -9.14 -10.27 0.84
C VAL A 10 -10.22 -9.85 -0.15
N SER A 11 -10.02 -8.72 -0.81
CA SER A 11 -10.95 -8.20 -1.80
C SER A 11 -10.22 -7.28 -2.77
N VAL A 12 -10.62 -7.32 -4.03
CA VAL A 12 -10.14 -6.40 -5.06
C VAL A 12 -11.33 -5.89 -5.86
N SER A 13 -11.33 -4.59 -6.15
CA SER A 13 -12.39 -3.98 -6.98
C SER A 13 -12.29 -4.33 -8.47
N SER A 14 -11.07 -4.41 -8.99
CA SER A 14 -10.78 -4.73 -10.39
C SER A 14 -9.32 -5.16 -10.55
N ALA A 15 -9.10 -6.17 -11.39
CA ALA A 15 -7.77 -6.73 -11.66
C ALA A 15 -7.71 -7.34 -13.07
N ASP A 16 -6.67 -7.05 -13.84
CA ASP A 16 -6.36 -7.75 -15.09
C ASP A 16 -5.85 -9.17 -14.75
N PRO A 17 -6.38 -10.24 -15.38
CA PRO A 17 -5.92 -11.62 -15.15
C PRO A 17 -4.41 -11.83 -15.34
N ARG A 18 -3.76 -11.04 -16.19
CA ARG A 18 -2.30 -11.06 -16.43
C ARG A 18 -1.52 -10.27 -15.38
N PHE A 19 -2.18 -9.34 -14.70
CA PHE A 19 -1.59 -8.48 -13.67
C PHE A 19 -2.46 -8.49 -12.39
N PRO A 20 -2.62 -9.67 -11.76
CA PRO A 20 -3.51 -9.86 -10.63
C PRO A 20 -3.03 -9.13 -9.36
N ALA A 21 -3.93 -8.93 -8.40
CA ALA A 21 -3.62 -8.24 -7.13
C ALA A 21 -2.68 -9.04 -6.23
N GLU A 22 -2.66 -10.37 -6.39
CA GLU A 22 -1.83 -11.34 -5.70
C GLU A 22 -0.34 -11.08 -5.90
N ASN A 23 0.03 -10.41 -7.00
CA ASN A 23 1.40 -9.96 -7.25
C ASN A 23 1.92 -9.02 -6.14
N LEU A 24 1.04 -8.30 -5.44
CA LEU A 24 1.42 -7.42 -4.33
C LEU A 24 1.86 -8.18 -3.08
N LEU A 25 1.54 -9.48 -2.97
CA LEU A 25 1.99 -10.33 -1.87
C LEU A 25 3.49 -10.68 -2.00
N LYS A 26 4.04 -10.60 -3.21
CA LYS A 26 5.42 -10.95 -3.53
C LYS A 26 6.11 -9.81 -4.29
N PRO A 27 6.48 -8.72 -3.58
CA PRO A 27 7.00 -7.50 -4.21
C PRO A 27 8.37 -7.66 -4.90
N ASN A 28 9.06 -8.79 -4.71
CA ASN A 28 10.37 -9.07 -5.33
C ASN A 28 10.26 -9.82 -6.67
N ASP A 29 9.10 -10.40 -6.99
CA ASP A 29 8.94 -11.28 -8.17
C ASP A 29 8.76 -10.48 -9.48
N GLY A 30 8.77 -9.15 -9.41
CA GLY A 30 8.54 -8.27 -10.56
C GLY A 30 7.08 -8.23 -11.05
N GLY A 31 6.19 -8.94 -10.38
CA GLY A 31 4.74 -8.86 -10.59
C GLY A 31 4.20 -7.47 -10.26
N ARG A 32 3.03 -7.15 -10.83
CA ARG A 32 2.33 -5.87 -10.62
C ARG A 32 0.83 -6.10 -10.61
N TRP A 33 0.11 -5.27 -9.88
CA TRP A 33 -1.34 -5.20 -9.94
C TRP A 33 -1.78 -4.11 -10.92
N ARG A 34 -2.78 -4.40 -11.73
CA ARG A 34 -3.40 -3.43 -12.65
C ARG A 34 -4.91 -3.64 -12.70
N GLY A 35 -5.66 -2.55 -12.86
CA GLY A 35 -7.09 -2.62 -13.19
C GLY A 35 -7.36 -3.37 -14.49
N ALA A 36 -8.55 -3.96 -14.60
CA ALA A 36 -8.95 -4.78 -15.73
C ALA A 36 -9.17 -3.98 -17.02
N ALA A 37 -9.55 -2.70 -16.91
CA ALA A 37 -9.96 -1.90 -18.06
C ALA A 37 -9.35 -0.48 -18.05
N ALA A 38 -9.27 0.12 -19.24
CA ALA A 38 -9.05 1.55 -19.35
C ALA A 38 -10.31 2.32 -18.91
N GLY A 39 -10.15 3.53 -18.39
CA GLY A 39 -11.25 4.41 -18.00
C GLY A 39 -11.69 4.26 -16.54
N GLU A 40 -11.15 3.28 -15.82
CA GLU A 40 -11.35 3.14 -14.38
C GLU A 40 -10.81 4.39 -13.67
N LYS A 41 -11.64 5.05 -12.87
CA LYS A 41 -11.21 6.27 -12.14
C LYS A 41 -10.54 5.93 -10.81
N GLN A 42 -10.90 4.79 -10.23
CA GLN A 42 -10.44 4.35 -8.93
C GLN A 42 -10.31 2.83 -8.89
N LEU A 43 -9.27 2.36 -8.22
CA LEU A 43 -9.01 0.96 -7.90
C LEU A 43 -8.79 0.83 -6.40
N SER A 44 -9.27 -0.25 -5.82
CA SER A 44 -8.99 -0.61 -4.43
C SER A 44 -8.71 -2.10 -4.26
N VAL A 45 -7.81 -2.39 -3.34
CA VAL A 45 -7.44 -3.74 -2.89
C VAL A 45 -7.33 -3.75 -1.37
N VAL A 46 -7.75 -4.84 -0.75
CA VAL A 46 -7.61 -5.10 0.68
C VAL A 46 -6.68 -6.30 0.86
N LEU A 47 -5.58 -6.09 1.57
CA LEU A 47 -4.56 -7.08 1.86
C LEU A 47 -4.65 -7.50 3.33
N GLU A 48 -4.56 -8.79 3.60
CA GLU A 48 -4.47 -9.35 4.95
C GLU A 48 -3.01 -9.41 5.40
N VAL A 49 -2.73 -8.93 6.60
CA VAL A 49 -1.40 -8.97 7.23
C VAL A 49 -1.29 -10.17 8.16
N LYS A 50 -2.27 -10.32 9.07
CA LYS A 50 -2.35 -11.45 10.02
C LYS A 50 -3.80 -11.89 10.15
N ARG A 51 -3.98 -13.15 10.54
CA ARG A 51 -5.28 -13.77 10.83
C ARG A 51 -5.84 -13.25 12.17
N LYS A 52 -6.27 -11.99 12.16
CA LYS A 52 -7.11 -11.36 13.19
C LYS A 52 -8.19 -10.56 12.46
N PHE A 53 -9.24 -10.17 13.15
CA PHE A 53 -10.40 -9.54 12.53
C PHE A 53 -10.77 -8.26 13.28
N LYS A 54 -10.44 -7.10 12.69
CA LYS A 54 -11.03 -5.81 13.01
C LYS A 54 -12.03 -5.42 11.93
N ILE A 55 -13.15 -4.84 12.36
CA ILE A 55 -14.28 -4.49 11.48
C ILE A 55 -14.13 -3.08 10.89
N PHE A 56 -13.27 -2.23 11.50
CA PHE A 56 -13.15 -0.81 11.15
C PHE A 56 -11.84 -0.49 10.43
N PHE A 57 -11.90 0.42 9.46
CA PHE A 57 -10.74 1.00 8.78
C PHE A 57 -10.44 2.41 9.31
N GLY A 58 -9.17 2.68 9.63
CA GLY A 58 -8.66 4.02 9.90
C GLY A 58 -7.76 4.51 8.76
N VAL A 59 -7.73 5.83 8.55
CA VAL A 59 -6.81 6.43 7.57
C VAL A 59 -5.39 6.41 8.14
N LEU A 60 -4.51 5.60 7.55
CA LEU A 60 -3.10 5.53 7.93
C LEU A 60 -2.25 6.56 7.19
N LEU A 61 -2.44 6.66 5.87
CA LEU A 61 -1.77 7.60 4.99
C LEU A 61 -2.84 8.41 4.24
N PRO A 62 -2.87 9.75 4.35
CA PRO A 62 -3.73 10.58 3.53
C PRO A 62 -3.40 10.43 2.04
N THR A 63 -4.39 10.69 1.18
CA THR A 63 -4.22 10.62 -0.28
C THR A 63 -2.97 11.37 -0.72
N SER A 64 -2.02 10.64 -1.28
CA SER A 64 -0.71 11.17 -1.68
C SER A 64 -0.54 11.01 -3.18
N ALA A 65 -0.26 12.12 -3.87
CA ALA A 65 -0.07 12.10 -5.32
C ALA A 65 1.23 11.38 -5.71
N LEU A 66 1.13 10.35 -6.55
CA LEU A 66 2.31 9.73 -7.20
C LEU A 66 2.68 10.45 -8.50
N MET A 67 1.72 11.12 -9.14
CA MET A 67 1.89 11.82 -10.41
C MET A 67 1.19 13.18 -10.35
N SER A 68 1.71 14.17 -11.07
CA SER A 68 0.98 15.40 -11.34
C SER A 68 -0.08 15.19 -12.43
N PRO A 69 -1.08 16.08 -12.56
CA PRO A 69 -2.05 16.01 -13.66
C PRO A 69 -1.42 16.10 -15.06
N ALA A 70 -0.31 16.83 -15.21
CA ALA A 70 0.43 16.93 -16.47
C ALA A 70 1.17 15.61 -16.79
N GLU A 71 1.87 15.04 -15.81
CA GLU A 71 2.56 13.75 -15.94
C GLU A 71 1.57 12.62 -16.29
N SER A 72 0.40 12.62 -15.65
CA SER A 72 -0.64 11.63 -15.90
C SER A 72 -1.16 11.69 -17.34
N ARG A 73 -1.48 12.89 -17.85
CA ARG A 73 -1.95 13.08 -19.23
C ARG A 73 -0.89 12.71 -20.26
N ALA A 74 0.38 13.04 -19.99
CA ALA A 74 1.50 12.71 -20.88
C ALA A 74 1.95 11.24 -20.77
N GLY A 75 1.61 10.54 -19.67
CA GLY A 75 2.07 9.18 -19.40
C GLY A 75 3.55 9.08 -19.04
N LEU A 76 4.10 10.13 -18.43
CA LEU A 76 5.49 10.17 -17.95
C LEU A 76 5.60 9.64 -16.53
N GLU A 77 6.79 9.20 -16.08
CA GLU A 77 7.05 8.85 -14.67
C GLU A 77 6.08 7.82 -14.03
N THR A 78 5.53 6.91 -14.83
CA THR A 78 4.50 5.94 -14.41
C THR A 78 4.96 4.91 -13.37
N ARG A 79 6.26 4.85 -13.07
CA ARG A 79 6.88 3.87 -12.14
C ARG A 79 7.50 4.53 -10.91
N ARG A 80 7.12 5.77 -10.60
CA ARG A 80 7.65 6.50 -9.44
C ARG A 80 7.34 5.75 -8.14
N VAL A 81 8.39 5.57 -7.31
CA VAL A 81 8.29 4.99 -5.97
C VAL A 81 8.33 6.13 -4.95
N ARG A 82 7.48 6.07 -3.92
CA ARG A 82 7.50 6.99 -2.78
C ARG A 82 7.58 6.20 -1.48
N ILE A 83 8.40 6.70 -0.56
CA ILE A 83 8.55 6.15 0.79
C ILE A 83 7.90 7.12 1.77
N PHE A 84 7.02 6.60 2.62
CA PHE A 84 6.32 7.36 3.63
C PHE A 84 6.86 7.00 5.00
N GLY A 85 7.74 7.86 5.54
CA GLY A 85 8.20 7.74 6.93
C GLY A 85 7.11 8.11 7.94
N PRO A 86 7.34 7.91 9.24
CA PRO A 86 6.34 8.12 10.32
C PRO A 86 5.69 9.51 10.32
N LYS A 87 6.44 10.55 9.92
CA LYS A 87 5.93 11.93 9.82
C LYS A 87 4.81 12.13 8.79
N ASN A 88 4.68 11.22 7.82
CA ASN A 88 3.61 11.28 6.80
C ASN A 88 2.38 10.46 7.21
N LEU A 89 2.47 9.68 8.29
CA LEU A 89 1.41 8.81 8.77
C LEU A 89 0.59 9.51 9.83
N VAL A 90 -0.70 9.19 9.88
CA VAL A 90 -1.60 9.71 10.93
C VAL A 90 -1.24 9.04 12.25
N ARG A 91 -0.79 9.81 13.25
CA ARG A 91 -0.31 9.31 14.55
C ARG A 91 -1.27 8.32 15.22
N ASN A 92 -2.55 8.69 15.31
CA ASN A 92 -3.56 7.87 15.99
C ASN A 92 -3.73 6.50 15.31
N SER A 93 -3.63 6.46 13.98
CA SER A 93 -3.72 5.23 13.22
C SER A 93 -2.40 4.44 13.28
N SER A 94 -1.25 5.10 13.22
CA SER A 94 0.05 4.42 13.17
C SER A 94 0.45 3.72 14.48
N GLN A 95 -0.08 4.18 15.62
CA GLN A 95 0.16 3.56 16.93
C GLN A 95 -0.73 2.32 17.17
N GLY A 96 -1.78 2.15 16.38
CA GLY A 96 -2.68 1.00 16.48
C GLY A 96 -2.12 -0.26 15.84
N SER A 97 -2.64 -1.41 16.28
CA SER A 97 -2.43 -2.69 15.59
C SER A 97 -3.47 -2.87 14.47
N TRP A 98 -3.04 -3.28 13.28
CA TRP A 98 -3.92 -3.53 12.14
C TRP A 98 -3.66 -4.92 11.56
N ASP A 99 -4.73 -5.53 11.08
CA ASP A 99 -4.80 -6.86 10.47
C ASP A 99 -5.04 -6.79 8.96
N ARG A 100 -5.60 -5.68 8.48
CA ARG A 100 -5.89 -5.44 7.07
C ARG A 100 -5.36 -4.10 6.60
N LEU A 101 -4.89 -4.07 5.36
CA LEU A 101 -4.48 -2.86 4.66
C LEU A 101 -5.35 -2.65 3.44
N ARG A 102 -6.10 -1.55 3.41
CA ARG A 102 -6.82 -1.12 2.21
C ARG A 102 -6.00 -0.09 1.46
N VAL A 103 -5.67 -0.39 0.20
CA VAL A 103 -5.00 0.53 -0.71
C VAL A 103 -6.02 1.02 -1.72
N VAL A 104 -6.09 2.34 -1.92
CA VAL A 104 -6.97 2.97 -2.91
C VAL A 104 -6.12 3.83 -3.84
N LEU A 105 -6.20 3.54 -5.14
CA LEU A 105 -5.53 4.26 -6.21
C LEU A 105 -6.57 5.04 -6.99
N SER A 106 -6.28 6.28 -7.36
CA SER A 106 -7.16 7.09 -8.19
C SER A 106 -6.39 7.68 -9.37
N GLN A 107 -6.97 7.60 -10.56
CA GLN A 107 -6.40 8.15 -11.79
C GLN A 107 -7.47 8.89 -12.60
N PRO A 108 -7.86 10.11 -12.19
CA PRO A 108 -8.92 10.85 -12.88
C PRO A 108 -8.45 11.49 -14.19
N TYR A 109 -7.14 11.70 -14.37
CA TYR A 109 -6.57 12.52 -15.46
C TYR A 109 -6.18 11.73 -16.71
N CYS A 110 -6.14 10.40 -16.63
CA CYS A 110 -5.82 9.53 -17.77
C CYS A 110 -6.75 8.33 -17.78
N GLN A 111 -7.69 8.32 -18.72
CA GLN A 111 -8.70 7.27 -18.89
C GLN A 111 -8.41 6.35 -20.07
N SER A 112 -7.41 6.66 -20.90
CA SER A 112 -7.07 5.87 -22.09
C SER A 112 -6.25 4.62 -21.78
N ARG A 113 -5.70 4.51 -20.57
CA ARG A 113 -4.81 3.41 -20.18
C ARG A 113 -5.19 2.85 -18.81
N PRO A 114 -5.11 1.53 -18.61
CA PRO A 114 -5.27 0.94 -17.30
C PRO A 114 -4.08 1.30 -16.40
N PHE A 115 -4.35 1.51 -15.12
CA PHE A 115 -3.34 1.89 -14.12
C PHE A 115 -3.34 0.89 -12.96
N GLY A 116 -2.39 1.04 -12.06
CA GLY A 116 -2.24 0.13 -10.92
C GLY A 116 -0.97 0.41 -10.15
N LEU A 117 -0.45 -0.62 -9.49
CA LEU A 117 0.69 -0.51 -8.58
C LEU A 117 1.66 -1.65 -8.81
N SER A 118 2.95 -1.32 -8.87
CA SER A 118 4.00 -2.34 -9.02
C SER A 118 4.16 -3.15 -7.74
N PHE A 119 4.40 -2.47 -6.61
CA PHE A 119 4.56 -3.13 -5.31
C PHE A 119 4.19 -2.17 -4.18
N ILE A 120 3.82 -2.74 -3.03
CA ILE A 120 3.66 -2.03 -1.77
C ILE A 120 4.43 -2.79 -0.70
N ARG A 121 5.16 -2.05 0.14
CA ARG A 121 5.87 -2.60 1.29
C ARG A 121 5.49 -1.81 2.52
N VAL A 122 5.30 -2.51 3.63
CA VAL A 122 4.99 -1.92 4.92
C VAL A 122 6.03 -2.38 5.89
N PHE A 123 6.56 -1.46 6.68
CA PHE A 123 7.58 -1.74 7.68
C PHE A 123 7.00 -1.42 9.06
N SER A 124 7.25 -2.30 10.03
CA SER A 124 6.91 -1.99 11.41
C SER A 124 7.94 -1.04 12.02
N ALA A 125 7.54 -0.37 13.10
CA ALA A 125 8.46 0.42 13.92
C ALA A 125 9.68 -0.42 14.31
N PRO A 126 10.88 0.17 14.41
CA PRO A 126 12.00 -0.50 15.05
C PRO A 126 11.61 -0.77 16.50
N GLU A 127 11.83 -1.99 16.99
CA GLU A 127 11.73 -2.26 18.42
C GLU A 127 12.83 -1.45 19.10
N GLU A 128 12.47 -0.48 19.94
CA GLU A 128 13.43 0.08 20.89
C GLU A 128 13.73 -1.04 21.89
N GLU A 129 14.95 -1.57 21.87
CA GLU A 129 15.48 -2.36 22.97
C GLU A 129 15.32 -1.52 24.25
N LYS A 130 14.40 -1.93 25.12
CA LYS A 130 14.39 -1.46 26.50
C LYS A 130 15.69 -1.97 27.13
N VAL A 131 16.72 -1.13 27.15
CA VAL A 131 17.90 -1.34 27.98
C VAL A 131 17.40 -1.34 29.43
N THR A 132 17.24 -2.52 30.00
CA THR A 132 17.01 -2.70 31.43
C THR A 132 18.24 -2.13 32.13
N PRO A 133 18.14 -1.11 33.00
CA PRO A 133 19.29 -0.69 33.78
C PRO A 133 19.58 -1.81 34.79
N GLU A 134 20.69 -2.53 34.58
CA GLU A 134 21.26 -3.41 35.58
C GLU A 134 21.52 -2.60 36.86
N ALA A 135 20.94 -3.05 37.97
CA ALA A 135 21.10 -2.41 39.26
C ALA A 135 22.58 -2.47 39.69
N PRO A 136 23.18 -1.38 40.21
CA PRO A 136 24.52 -1.43 40.77
C PRO A 136 24.56 -2.35 41.98
N VAL A 137 25.56 -3.24 42.01
CA VAL A 137 25.90 -4.14 43.12
C VAL A 137 26.47 -3.35 44.29
#